data_AF-A0A725XAM7-F1
#
_entry.id   AF-A0A725XAM7-F1
#
_cell.length_a   1.000
_cell.length_b   1.000
_cell.length_c   1.000
_cell.angle_alpha   90.00
_cell.angle_beta   90.00
_cell.angle_gamma   90.00
#
_symmetry.space_group_name_H-M   'P 1'
#
loop_
_entity.id
_entity.type
_entity.pdbx_description
1 polymer ?
#
loop_
_entity_poly.entity_id
_entity_poly.type
_entity_poly.pdbx_seq_one_letter_code
_entity_poly.pdbx_strand_id
1 'polypeptide(L)'
;SVPLLTRMCAERTLSVQAALMQQPEKSLALLAWTLCLNVFSSGAYNRPAQISLNCKHYSLTKDAPSGESGVAFVTLSQEGKRLETLLPEGWTQDFTTFFTLSAKDLTALLSFCTACSLDGMQMRGAGGTTRSPLDKLEIALAFHLRDWWQPTKADFFTGLKKPQIIAALNEAGLTGAA
;
A
#
# COMPACT_ATOMS: atom_id res chain seq x y z
N SER A 1 -16.68 11.27 11.94
CA SER A 1 -15.64 10.22 11.84
C SER A 1 -15.57 9.70 10.41
N VAL A 2 -14.40 9.28 9.95
CA VAL A 2 -14.21 8.68 8.61
C VAL A 2 -14.90 7.30 8.55
N PRO A 3 -15.55 6.90 7.45
CA PRO A 3 -16.23 5.60 7.37
C PRO A 3 -15.30 4.41 7.63
N LEU A 4 -15.83 3.34 8.25
CA LEU A 4 -15.06 2.12 8.56
C LEU A 4 -14.38 1.52 7.32
N LEU A 5 -15.06 1.53 6.17
CA LEU A 5 -14.48 1.08 4.90
C LEU A 5 -13.20 1.84 4.55
N THR A 6 -13.24 3.17 4.59
CA THR A 6 -12.09 4.03 4.28
C THR A 6 -10.93 3.76 5.24
N ARG A 7 -11.21 3.65 6.54
CA ARG A 7 -10.20 3.31 7.55
C ARG A 7 -9.54 1.96 7.25
N MET A 8 -10.33 0.96 6.90
CA MET A 8 -9.83 -0.39 6.64
C MET A 8 -9.10 -0.52 5.31
N CYS A 9 -9.52 0.20 4.28
CA CYS A 9 -8.75 0.30 3.05
C CYS A 9 -7.40 0.97 3.29
N ALA A 10 -7.34 1.99 4.15
CA ALA A 10 -6.10 2.67 4.48
C ALA A 10 -5.09 1.76 5.21
N GLU A 11 -5.55 1.06 6.26
CA GLU A 11 -4.74 0.08 7.00
C GLU A 11 -4.23 -1.05 6.11
N ARG A 12 -5.13 -1.62 5.27
CA ARG A 12 -4.79 -2.66 4.31
C ARG A 12 -3.75 -2.16 3.32
N THR A 13 -3.94 -0.97 2.76
CA THR A 13 -2.99 -0.40 1.80
C THR A 13 -1.61 -0.26 2.44
N LEU A 14 -1.49 0.38 3.62
CA LEU A 14 -0.20 0.50 4.33
C LEU A 14 0.45 -0.86 4.59
N SER A 15 -0.34 -1.85 5.01
CA SER A 15 0.15 -3.21 5.26
C SER A 15 0.70 -3.87 3.99
N VAL A 16 0.03 -3.69 2.84
CA VAL A 16 0.51 -4.19 1.55
C VAL A 16 1.74 -3.43 1.07
N GLN A 17 1.82 -2.11 1.30
CA GLN A 17 3.04 -1.33 1.03
C GLN A 17 4.23 -1.92 1.79
N ALA A 18 4.06 -2.17 3.09
CA ALA A 18 5.11 -2.75 3.94
C ALA A 18 5.49 -4.18 3.52
N ALA A 19 4.50 -5.00 3.13
CA ALA A 19 4.74 -6.36 2.64
C ALA A 19 5.44 -6.40 1.28
N LEU A 20 5.08 -5.51 0.34
CA LEU A 20 5.74 -5.42 -0.96
C LEU A 20 7.19 -4.94 -0.82
N MET A 21 7.43 -3.98 0.07
CA MET A 21 8.77 -3.47 0.38
C MET A 21 9.73 -4.58 0.84
N GLN A 22 9.23 -5.57 1.59
CA GLN A 22 10.00 -6.73 2.03
C GLN A 22 10.27 -7.76 0.91
N GLN A 23 9.69 -7.58 -0.29
CA GLN A 23 9.85 -8.46 -1.45
C GLN A 23 10.32 -7.65 -2.67
N PRO A 24 11.57 -7.14 -2.66
CA PRO A 24 12.07 -6.16 -3.65
C PRO A 24 12.02 -6.67 -5.10
N GLU A 25 12.24 -7.96 -5.34
CA GLU A 25 12.13 -8.54 -6.68
C GLU A 25 10.71 -8.43 -7.24
N LYS A 26 9.68 -8.69 -6.43
CA LYS A 26 8.27 -8.53 -6.84
C LYS A 26 7.90 -7.06 -7.01
N SER A 27 8.48 -6.19 -6.18
CA SER A 27 8.31 -4.74 -6.31
C SER A 27 8.87 -4.23 -7.65
N LEU A 28 10.09 -4.62 -8.01
CA LEU A 28 10.67 -4.29 -9.30
C LEU A 28 9.90 -4.90 -10.47
N ALA A 29 9.44 -6.14 -10.35
CA ALA A 29 8.63 -6.77 -11.38
C ALA A 29 7.31 -6.02 -11.60
N LEU A 30 6.67 -5.56 -10.52
CA LEU A 30 5.46 -4.73 -10.60
C LEU A 30 5.74 -3.38 -11.27
N LEU A 31 6.83 -2.70 -10.88
CA LEU A 31 7.25 -1.46 -11.52
C LEU A 31 7.52 -1.66 -13.01
N ALA A 32 8.30 -2.67 -13.37
CA ALA A 32 8.62 -3.00 -14.75
C ALA A 32 7.35 -3.30 -15.56
N TRP A 33 6.41 -4.09 -15.02
CA TRP A 33 5.13 -4.34 -15.66
C TRP A 33 4.33 -3.06 -15.89
N THR A 34 4.24 -2.18 -14.88
CA THR A 34 3.57 -0.87 -15.00
C THR A 34 4.23 0.01 -16.06
N LEU A 35 5.55 0.06 -16.12
CA LEU A 35 6.28 0.81 -17.14
C LEU A 35 6.07 0.20 -18.54
N CYS A 36 6.13 -1.12 -18.66
CA CYS A 36 5.87 -1.84 -19.90
C CYS A 36 4.45 -1.60 -20.42
N LEU A 37 3.44 -1.52 -19.55
CA LEU A 37 2.08 -1.14 -19.98
C LEU A 37 2.06 0.28 -20.56
N ASN A 38 2.78 1.23 -19.96
CA ASN A 38 2.84 2.60 -20.48
C ASN A 38 3.60 2.71 -21.81
N VAL A 39 4.59 1.86 -22.04
CA VAL A 39 5.45 1.90 -23.24
C VAL A 39 4.91 1.05 -24.38
N PHE A 40 4.40 -0.16 -24.08
CA PHE A 40 4.06 -1.18 -25.06
C PHE A 40 2.53 -1.39 -25.23
N SER A 41 1.67 -0.76 -24.44
CA SER A 41 0.21 -0.80 -24.61
C SER A 41 -0.33 0.48 -25.25
N SER A 42 -1.38 0.37 -26.06
CA SER A 42 -1.95 1.49 -26.82
C SER A 42 -2.88 2.38 -25.96
N GLY A 43 -2.31 3.40 -25.32
CA GLY A 43 -3.01 4.53 -24.71
C GLY A 43 -2.35 5.86 -25.13
N ALA A 44 -3.16 6.87 -25.47
CA ALA A 44 -2.79 8.03 -26.32
C ALA A 44 -1.55 8.88 -25.89
N TYR A 45 -0.75 9.24 -26.90
CA TYR A 45 0.52 10.02 -26.95
C TYR A 45 0.35 11.52 -26.57
N ASN A 46 1.35 12.31 -26.12
CA ASN A 46 2.79 12.41 -26.47
C ASN A 46 3.64 12.89 -25.26
N ARG A 47 4.66 12.13 -24.80
CA ARG A 47 5.45 12.46 -23.59
C ARG A 47 6.90 11.90 -23.65
N PRO A 48 7.96 12.69 -23.37
CA PRO A 48 9.34 12.19 -23.38
C PRO A 48 9.80 11.40 -22.13
N ALA A 49 9.04 11.43 -21.03
CA ALA A 49 8.94 10.39 -19.98
C ALA A 49 7.87 10.88 -18.98
N GLN A 50 6.90 10.05 -18.58
CA GLN A 50 6.00 10.43 -17.47
C GLN A 50 5.60 9.24 -16.60
N ILE A 51 6.07 9.30 -15.35
CA ILE A 51 5.70 8.44 -14.23
C ILE A 51 5.27 9.40 -13.12
N SER A 52 4.05 9.27 -12.60
CA SER A 52 3.58 10.01 -11.43
C SER A 52 3.42 9.03 -10.28
N LEU A 53 4.20 9.20 -9.22
CA LEU A 53 4.02 8.47 -7.97
C LEU A 53 3.22 9.36 -7.04
N ASN A 54 1.95 9.00 -6.80
CA ASN A 54 1.15 9.63 -5.77
C ASN A 54 1.28 8.80 -4.49
N CYS A 55 2.29 9.12 -3.68
CA CYS A 55 2.45 8.50 -2.37
C CYS A 55 1.44 9.12 -1.40
N LYS A 56 0.32 8.43 -1.20
CA LYS A 56 -0.77 8.87 -0.30
C LYS A 56 -0.47 8.63 1.18
N HIS A 57 0.82 8.58 1.56
CA HIS A 57 1.25 8.12 2.88
C HIS A 57 0.59 8.93 4.00
N TYR A 58 0.54 10.26 3.88
CA TYR A 58 -0.15 11.10 4.88
C TYR A 58 -1.64 10.77 5.02
N SER A 59 -2.39 10.69 3.92
CA SER A 59 -3.83 10.37 3.99
C SER A 59 -4.09 8.94 4.47
N LEU A 60 -3.27 7.98 4.05
CA LEU A 60 -3.38 6.58 4.46
C LEU A 60 -3.11 6.46 5.96
N THR A 61 -2.01 7.03 6.46
CA THR A 61 -1.68 7.00 7.88
C THR A 61 -2.70 7.75 8.72
N LYS A 62 -3.23 8.88 8.24
CA LYS A 62 -4.28 9.63 8.93
C LYS A 62 -5.58 8.82 9.10
N ASP A 63 -5.95 8.05 8.09
CA ASP A 63 -7.23 7.32 8.07
C ASP A 63 -7.12 5.89 8.65
N ALA A 64 -5.93 5.29 8.60
CA ALA A 64 -5.66 3.96 9.15
C ALA A 64 -5.87 3.93 10.67
N PRO A 65 -6.61 2.94 11.23
CA PRO A 65 -6.83 2.87 12.67
C PRO A 65 -5.57 2.87 13.52
N SER A 66 -4.51 2.19 13.08
CA SER A 66 -3.26 2.15 13.84
C SER A 66 -2.44 3.44 13.74
N GLY A 67 -2.73 4.27 12.73
CA GLY A 67 -1.99 5.49 12.42
C GLY A 67 -0.47 5.29 12.40
N GLU A 68 0.25 6.22 13.02
CA GLU A 68 1.72 6.20 13.10
C GLU A 68 2.28 5.13 14.04
N SER A 69 1.43 4.51 14.87
CA SER A 69 1.84 3.43 15.77
C SER A 69 1.72 2.04 15.14
N GLY A 70 1.13 1.94 13.94
CA GLY A 70 0.93 0.68 13.24
C GLY A 70 2.24 0.05 12.78
N VAL A 71 2.31 -1.29 12.85
CA VAL A 71 3.48 -2.07 12.44
C VAL A 71 3.88 -1.74 11.00
N ALA A 72 2.90 -1.62 10.10
CA ALA A 72 3.14 -1.28 8.70
C ALA A 72 3.80 0.10 8.54
N PHE A 73 3.27 1.14 9.19
CA PHE A 73 3.83 2.49 9.12
C PHE A 73 5.23 2.57 9.72
N VAL A 74 5.45 1.96 10.89
CA VAL A 74 6.75 1.94 11.55
C VAL A 74 7.78 1.25 10.65
N THR A 75 7.41 0.11 10.06
CA THR A 75 8.28 -0.65 9.15
C THR A 75 8.65 0.17 7.90
N LEU A 76 7.67 0.80 7.26
CA LEU A 76 7.89 1.68 6.09
C LEU A 76 8.75 2.90 6.45
N SER A 77 8.49 3.52 7.60
CA SER A 77 9.21 4.71 8.05
C SER A 77 10.68 4.43 8.40
N GLN A 78 10.95 3.29 9.03
CA GLN A 78 12.32 2.86 9.34
C GLN A 78 13.12 2.60 8.07
N GLU A 79 12.54 1.88 7.11
CA GLU A 79 13.21 1.63 5.84
C GLU A 79 13.38 2.91 5.02
N GLY A 80 12.38 3.80 5.02
CA GLY A 80 12.48 5.10 4.37
C GLY A 80 13.65 5.92 4.91
N LYS A 81 13.81 5.99 6.24
CA LYS A 81 14.97 6.67 6.88
C LYS A 81 16.29 6.03 6.52
N ARG A 82 16.36 4.69 6.46
CA ARG A 82 17.57 3.96 6.05
C ARG A 82 17.93 4.25 4.59
N LEU A 83 16.95 4.33 3.71
CA LEU A 83 17.15 4.60 2.28
C LEU A 83 17.49 6.07 2.02
N GLU A 84 16.97 6.99 2.83
CA GLU A 84 17.33 8.40 2.76
C GLU A 84 18.84 8.63 2.94
N THR A 85 19.52 7.81 3.75
CA THR A 85 20.98 7.91 3.91
C THR A 85 21.77 7.46 2.67
N LEU A 86 21.12 6.82 1.69
CA LEU A 86 21.74 6.46 0.41
C LEU A 86 21.67 7.59 -0.60
N LEU A 87 20.83 8.61 -0.38
CA LEU A 87 20.64 9.69 -1.32
C LEU A 87 21.88 10.60 -1.35
N PRO A 88 22.51 10.82 -2.52
CA PRO A 88 23.71 11.64 -2.61
C PRO A 88 23.45 13.11 -2.25
N GLU A 89 24.48 13.85 -1.85
CA GLU A 89 24.35 15.30 -1.66
C GLU A 89 23.89 16.00 -2.95
N GLY A 90 22.98 16.98 -2.83
CA GLY A 90 22.48 17.74 -3.98
C GLY A 90 21.46 17.00 -4.87
N TRP A 91 21.04 15.77 -4.51
CA TRP A 91 20.17 14.93 -5.34
C TRP A 91 18.83 15.57 -5.73
N THR A 92 18.31 16.50 -4.94
CA THR A 92 17.07 17.22 -5.22
C THR A 92 17.18 18.23 -6.37
N GLN A 93 18.41 18.63 -6.74
CA GLN A 93 18.69 19.64 -7.76
C GLN A 93 19.43 19.06 -8.97
N ASP A 94 20.18 17.97 -8.80
CA ASP A 94 20.97 17.35 -9.86
C ASP A 94 20.72 15.83 -9.92
N PHE A 95 20.03 15.39 -10.97
CA PHE A 95 19.72 13.97 -11.18
C PHE A 95 20.96 13.14 -11.51
N THR A 96 22.04 13.75 -12.02
CA THR A 96 23.26 13.02 -12.40
C THR A 96 23.96 12.41 -11.19
N THR A 97 23.69 12.94 -10.00
CA THR A 97 24.12 12.36 -8.72
C THR A 97 23.70 10.89 -8.57
N PHE A 98 22.54 10.49 -9.11
CA PHE A 98 22.08 9.09 -9.09
C PHE A 98 22.95 8.15 -9.93
N PHE A 99 23.75 8.67 -10.88
CA PHE A 99 24.70 7.85 -11.65
C PHE A 99 25.87 7.34 -10.79
N THR A 100 26.06 7.90 -9.60
CA THR A 100 27.08 7.45 -8.64
C THR A 100 26.60 6.28 -7.79
N LEU A 101 25.29 6.00 -7.77
CA LEU A 101 24.71 4.94 -6.96
C LEU A 101 24.99 3.56 -7.56
N SER A 102 25.17 2.57 -6.68
CA SER A 102 25.27 1.18 -7.12
C SER A 102 23.93 0.69 -7.68
N ALA A 103 23.97 -0.31 -8.56
CA ALA A 103 22.74 -0.96 -9.05
C ALA A 103 21.88 -1.53 -7.90
N LYS A 104 22.53 -1.97 -6.82
CA LYS A 104 21.85 -2.46 -5.61
C LYS A 104 21.08 -1.35 -4.89
N ASP A 105 21.69 -0.18 -4.72
CA ASP A 105 21.07 0.95 -4.02
C ASP A 105 19.92 1.54 -4.84
N LEU A 106 20.13 1.67 -6.16
CA LEU A 106 19.06 2.06 -7.09
C LEU A 106 17.89 1.08 -7.04
N THR A 107 18.16 -0.22 -7.01
CA THR A 107 17.12 -1.26 -6.89
C THR A 107 16.34 -1.12 -5.58
N ALA A 108 17.03 -0.86 -4.47
CA ALA A 108 16.37 -0.69 -3.17
C ALA A 108 15.47 0.55 -3.14
N LEU A 109 15.97 1.69 -3.66
CA LEU A 109 15.20 2.93 -3.79
C LEU A 109 13.98 2.76 -4.69
N LEU A 110 14.14 2.15 -5.87
CA LEU A 110 13.04 1.88 -6.80
C LEU A 110 11.98 0.95 -6.19
N SER A 111 12.42 -0.09 -5.47
CA SER A 111 11.52 -1.02 -4.79
C SER A 111 10.69 -0.29 -3.73
N PHE A 112 11.33 0.52 -2.87
CA PHE A 112 10.65 1.31 -1.85
C PHE A 112 9.66 2.32 -2.44
N CYS A 113 10.09 3.10 -3.45
CA CYS A 113 9.21 4.04 -4.14
C CYS A 113 7.98 3.36 -4.76
N THR A 114 8.17 2.17 -5.33
CA THR A 114 7.06 1.38 -5.90
C THR A 114 6.09 0.94 -4.81
N ALA A 115 6.60 0.43 -3.68
CA ALA A 115 5.78 0.07 -2.53
C ALA A 115 4.98 1.27 -2.00
N CYS A 116 5.60 2.44 -1.80
CA CYS A 116 4.91 3.65 -1.32
C CYS A 116 3.85 4.20 -2.29
N SER A 117 3.91 3.80 -3.56
CA SER A 117 2.97 4.25 -4.60
C SER A 117 1.66 3.46 -4.63
N LEU A 118 1.57 2.32 -3.94
CA LEU A 118 0.36 1.51 -3.96
C LEU A 118 -0.80 2.26 -3.31
N ASP A 119 -1.96 2.21 -3.96
CA ASP A 119 -3.22 2.75 -3.45
C ASP A 119 -4.32 1.71 -3.61
N GLY A 120 -4.79 1.18 -2.47
CA GLY A 120 -5.85 0.17 -2.40
C GLY A 120 -7.22 0.74 -2.02
N MET A 121 -7.40 2.07 -2.03
CA MET A 121 -8.63 2.69 -1.57
C MET A 121 -9.84 2.26 -2.41
N GLN A 122 -10.88 1.77 -1.73
CA GLN A 122 -12.13 1.36 -2.36
C GLN A 122 -13.21 2.42 -2.09
N MET A 123 -14.10 2.60 -3.06
CA MET A 123 -15.23 3.52 -2.95
C MET A 123 -16.54 2.73 -2.86
N ARG A 124 -17.50 3.27 -2.09
CA ARG A 124 -18.86 2.75 -2.02
C ARG A 124 -19.74 3.58 -2.95
N GLY A 125 -20.30 2.94 -3.98
CA GLY A 125 -21.20 3.57 -4.95
C GLY A 125 -22.58 2.90 -4.99
N ALA A 126 -23.42 3.34 -5.93
CA ALA A 126 -24.78 2.81 -6.12
C ALA A 126 -24.82 1.28 -6.39
N GLY A 127 -23.74 0.71 -6.95
CA GLY A 127 -23.60 -0.72 -7.23
C GLY A 127 -22.84 -1.53 -6.19
N GLY A 128 -22.57 -0.98 -5.00
CA GLY A 128 -21.79 -1.64 -3.95
C GLY A 128 -20.35 -1.10 -3.81
N THR A 129 -19.47 -1.90 -3.19
CA THR A 129 -18.06 -1.55 -2.99
C THR A 129 -17.24 -1.96 -4.21
N THR A 130 -16.38 -1.07 -4.71
CA THR A 130 -15.48 -1.39 -5.84
C THR A 130 -14.53 -2.53 -5.46
N ARG A 131 -14.10 -3.34 -6.44
CA ARG A 131 -13.00 -4.29 -6.20
C ARG A 131 -11.71 -3.54 -5.89
N SER A 132 -10.84 -4.12 -5.05
CA SER A 132 -9.56 -3.48 -4.75
C SER A 132 -8.57 -3.77 -5.88
N PRO A 133 -7.77 -2.79 -6.31
CA PRO A 133 -6.67 -3.05 -7.24
C PRO A 133 -5.59 -3.95 -6.62
N LEU A 134 -5.56 -4.12 -5.30
CA LEU A 134 -4.55 -4.92 -4.58
C LEU A 134 -4.85 -6.42 -4.56
N ASP A 135 -6.07 -6.87 -4.88
CA ASP A 135 -6.50 -8.26 -4.67
C ASP A 135 -5.55 -9.29 -5.32
N LYS A 136 -5.10 -9.04 -6.56
CA LYS A 136 -4.15 -9.93 -7.24
C LYS A 136 -2.75 -9.85 -6.67
N LEU A 137 -2.32 -8.66 -6.26
CA LEU A 137 -1.00 -8.42 -5.69
C LEU A 137 -0.86 -9.12 -4.33
N GLU A 138 -1.89 -9.06 -3.50
CA GLU A 138 -1.89 -9.71 -2.19
C GLU A 138 -1.74 -11.22 -2.29
N ILE A 139 -2.43 -11.86 -3.24
CA ILE A 139 -2.25 -13.29 -3.54
C ILE A 139 -0.79 -13.56 -3.93
N ALA A 140 -0.24 -12.75 -4.85
CA ALA A 140 1.15 -12.90 -5.29
C ALA A 140 2.17 -12.67 -4.18
N LEU A 141 1.84 -11.86 -3.18
CA LEU A 141 2.68 -11.59 -2.01
C LEU A 141 2.53 -12.63 -0.89
N ALA A 142 1.56 -13.56 -1.00
CA ALA A 142 1.10 -14.41 0.10
C ALA A 142 0.74 -13.58 1.35
N PHE A 143 0.07 -12.44 1.12
CA PHE A 143 -0.22 -11.44 2.14
C PHE A 143 -1.43 -11.83 2.99
N HIS A 144 -1.29 -11.66 4.31
CA HIS A 144 -2.41 -11.67 5.25
C HIS A 144 -2.39 -10.42 6.12
N LEU A 145 -3.51 -9.67 6.15
CA LEU A 145 -3.61 -8.46 6.96
C LEU A 145 -3.33 -8.71 8.45
N ARG A 146 -3.67 -9.89 8.96
CA ARG A 146 -3.48 -10.28 10.36
C ARG A 146 -2.02 -10.21 10.82
N ASP A 147 -1.08 -10.33 9.89
CA ASP A 147 0.36 -10.32 10.19
C ASP A 147 0.86 -8.87 10.43
N TRP A 148 0.04 -7.88 10.06
CA TRP A 148 0.34 -6.45 10.15
C TRP A 148 -0.59 -5.70 11.10
N TRP A 149 -1.82 -6.18 11.26
CA TRP A 149 -2.86 -5.52 12.02
C TRP A 149 -3.83 -6.52 12.66
N GLN A 150 -4.31 -6.19 13.87
CA GLN A 150 -5.31 -6.96 14.60
C GLN A 150 -6.48 -6.06 15.03
N PRO A 151 -7.74 -6.51 14.89
CA PRO A 151 -8.89 -5.71 15.23
C PRO A 151 -9.00 -5.50 16.74
N THR A 152 -9.14 -4.24 17.16
CA THR A 152 -9.46 -3.87 18.54
C THR A 152 -10.92 -3.42 18.66
N LYS A 153 -11.44 -3.39 19.90
CA LYS A 153 -12.76 -2.83 20.17
C LYS A 153 -12.86 -1.39 19.68
N ALA A 154 -11.88 -0.56 20.01
CA ALA A 154 -11.86 0.87 19.69
C ALA A 154 -11.79 1.12 18.17
N ASP A 155 -11.05 0.29 17.45
CA ASP A 155 -10.66 0.56 16.07
C ASP A 155 -11.57 -0.07 15.03
N PHE A 156 -12.12 -1.24 15.32
CA PHE A 156 -12.89 -2.02 14.35
C PHE A 156 -14.33 -2.25 14.81
N PHE A 157 -14.51 -2.85 15.99
CA PHE A 157 -15.82 -3.36 16.41
C PHE A 157 -16.82 -2.24 16.76
N THR A 158 -16.36 -1.09 17.25
CA THR A 158 -17.21 0.11 17.43
C THR A 158 -17.85 0.59 16.12
N GLY A 159 -17.22 0.30 14.97
CA GLY A 159 -17.72 0.65 13.65
C GLY A 159 -18.73 -0.35 13.06
N LEU A 160 -18.96 -1.50 13.72
CA LEU A 160 -19.85 -2.55 13.26
C LEU A 160 -21.15 -2.59 14.07
N LYS A 161 -22.29 -2.79 13.40
CA LYS A 161 -23.56 -3.05 14.06
C LYS A 161 -23.67 -4.52 14.45
N LYS A 162 -24.30 -4.83 15.59
CA LYS A 162 -24.51 -6.21 16.07
C LYS A 162 -25.05 -7.17 14.99
N PRO A 163 -26.04 -6.80 14.15
CA PRO A 163 -26.48 -7.68 13.06
C PRO A 163 -25.40 -8.01 12.03
N GLN A 164 -24.47 -7.08 11.76
CA GLN A 164 -23.36 -7.31 10.84
C GLN A 164 -22.34 -8.29 11.43
N ILE A 165 -22.10 -8.21 12.74
CA ILE A 165 -21.22 -9.14 13.46
C ILE A 165 -21.83 -10.55 13.43
N ILE A 166 -23.12 -10.68 13.73
CA ILE A 166 -23.85 -11.97 13.67
C ILE A 166 -23.79 -12.56 12.26
N ALA A 167 -24.07 -11.75 11.23
CA ALA A 167 -24.03 -12.20 9.83
C ALA A 167 -22.63 -12.73 9.46
N ALA A 168 -21.57 -11.98 9.79
CA ALA A 168 -20.20 -12.40 9.51
C ALA A 168 -19.80 -13.70 10.25
N LEU A 169 -20.24 -13.87 11.50
CA LEU A 169 -19.98 -15.10 12.27
C LEU A 169 -20.72 -16.30 11.66
N ASN A 170 -21.97 -16.13 11.24
CA ASN A 170 -22.72 -17.19 10.57
C ASN A 170 -22.07 -17.58 9.22
N GLU A 171 -21.64 -16.60 8.42
CA GLU A 171 -20.93 -16.84 7.15
C GLU A 171 -19.61 -17.60 7.36
N ALA A 172 -18.93 -17.36 8.49
CA ALA A 172 -17.72 -18.07 8.90
C ALA A 172 -17.99 -19.45 9.53
N GLY A 173 -19.26 -19.88 9.64
CA GLY A 173 -19.64 -21.15 10.26
C GLY A 173 -19.63 -21.14 11.80
N LEU A 174 -19.57 -19.97 12.43
CA LEU A 174 -19.54 -19.76 13.89
C LEU A 174 -20.92 -19.34 14.43
N THR A 175 -21.96 -20.05 14.00
CA THR A 175 -23.35 -19.74 14.38
C THR A 175 -23.55 -19.82 15.90
N GLY A 176 -24.09 -18.75 16.50
CA GLY A 176 -24.38 -18.67 17.95
C GLY A 176 -23.26 -18.11 18.82
N ALA A 177 -22.14 -17.66 18.24
CA ALA A 177 -20.98 -17.14 18.97
C ALA A 177 -21.08 -15.65 19.41
N ALA A 178 -22.22 -14.97 19.20
CA ALA A 178 -22.38 -13.51 19.25
C ALA A 178 -23.36 -13.00 20.32
#